data_AF-A0ABD4Q6F3-F1
#
_entry.id   AF-A0ABD4Q6F3-F1
#
_cell.length_a   1.000
_cell.length_b   1.000
_cell.length_c   1.000
_cell.angle_alpha   90.00
_cell.angle_beta   90.00
_cell.angle_gamma   90.00
#
_symmetry.space_group_name_H-M   'P 1'
#
loop_
_entity.id
_entity.type
_entity.pdbx_description
1 polymer ?
#
loop_
_entity_poly.entity_id
_entity_poly.type
_entity_poly.pdbx_seq_one_letter_code
_entity_poly.pdbx_strand_id
1 'polypeptide(L)'
;GRLAPTERKIDKYQSTTQLEKETTEGVDWRKATKNTGNQVLIVAPHGGSIEQGTTELTKALADKGNYDYYSFEGIRPKNNSELHVTSTHYD
;
A
#
# COMPACT_ATOMS: atom_id res chain seq x y z
N GLY A 1 17.44 -15.34 27.28
CA GLY A 1 18.03 -15.49 25.94
C GLY A 1 17.12 -14.81 24.93
N ARG A 2 17.71 -13.98 24.06
CA ARG A 2 17.26 -13.50 22.73
C ARG A 2 15.76 -13.36 22.43
N LEU A 3 15.43 -12.19 21.88
CA LEU A 3 14.98 -12.15 20.48
C LEU A 3 15.99 -11.27 19.71
N ALA A 4 16.54 -11.81 18.62
CA ALA A 4 17.27 -11.00 17.65
C ALA A 4 16.25 -10.09 16.95
N PRO A 5 16.60 -8.84 16.59
CA PRO A 5 15.76 -8.06 15.71
C PRO A 5 15.60 -8.86 14.41
N THR A 6 14.37 -9.14 14.01
CA THR A 6 14.07 -9.54 12.63
C THR A 6 14.77 -8.53 11.72
N GLU A 7 15.67 -8.99 10.84
CA GLU A 7 16.31 -8.13 9.84
C GLU A 7 15.23 -7.30 9.16
N ARG A 8 15.29 -5.97 9.32
CA ARG A 8 14.47 -5.06 8.53
C ARG A 8 14.91 -5.26 7.08
N LYS A 9 14.09 -5.94 6.29
CA LYS A 9 14.29 -6.01 4.84
C LYS A 9 14.24 -4.57 4.34
N ILE A 10 15.36 -4.08 3.83
CA ILE A 10 15.46 -2.72 3.29
C ILE A 10 14.53 -2.64 2.07
N ASP A 11 13.71 -1.59 2.01
CA ASP A 11 12.83 -1.34 0.88
C ASP A 11 13.65 -1.17 -0.41
N LYS A 12 13.15 -1.73 -1.50
CA LYS A 12 13.80 -1.61 -2.81
C LYS A 12 13.84 -0.16 -3.28
N TYR A 13 12.78 0.59 -3.02
CA TYR A 13 12.67 2.01 -3.33
C TYR A 13 12.73 2.83 -2.04
N GLN A 14 13.41 3.96 -2.09
CA GLN A 14 13.61 4.84 -0.94
C GLN A 14 12.44 5.82 -0.72
N SER A 15 11.53 5.95 -1.71
CA SER A 15 10.26 6.66 -1.58
C SER A 15 9.23 6.18 -2.61
N THR A 16 7.96 6.56 -2.42
CA THR A 16 6.90 6.32 -3.41
C THR A 16 7.16 7.05 -4.72
N THR A 17 7.69 8.27 -4.68
CA THR A 17 8.13 8.99 -5.88
C THR A 17 9.16 8.21 -6.70
N GLN A 18 10.16 7.59 -6.04
CA GLN A 18 11.13 6.75 -6.74
C GLN A 18 10.47 5.51 -7.35
N LEU A 19 9.62 4.83 -6.58
CA LEU A 19 8.89 3.66 -7.05
C LEU A 19 8.08 3.99 -8.31
N GLU A 20 7.29 5.07 -8.29
CA GLU A 20 6.43 5.47 -9.41
C GLU A 20 7.24 5.87 -10.64
N LYS A 21 8.44 6.44 -10.46
CA LYS A 21 9.35 6.76 -11.57
C LYS A 21 9.96 5.53 -12.24
N GLU A 22 10.22 4.47 -11.48
CA GLU A 22 10.92 3.26 -11.93
C GLU A 22 9.98 2.10 -12.28
N THR A 23 8.67 2.29 -12.14
CA THR A 23 7.63 1.29 -12.43
C THR A 23 6.51 1.90 -13.25
N THR A 24 5.51 1.11 -13.64
CA THR A 24 4.42 1.55 -14.52
C THR A 24 3.05 1.33 -13.87
N GLU A 25 2.27 2.40 -13.72
CA GLU A 25 0.86 2.31 -13.32
C GLU A 25 0.05 1.46 -14.29
N GLY A 26 -0.87 0.65 -13.77
CA GLY A 26 -1.68 -0.28 -14.54
C GLY A 26 -0.95 -1.57 -14.94
N VAL A 27 0.36 -1.66 -14.73
CA VAL A 27 1.16 -2.87 -14.96
C VAL A 27 1.72 -3.42 -13.64
N ASP A 28 2.37 -2.56 -12.86
CA ASP A 28 3.01 -2.92 -11.60
C ASP A 28 2.12 -2.65 -10.40
N TRP A 29 1.43 -1.50 -10.43
CA TRP A 29 0.58 -1.01 -9.35
C TRP A 29 -0.61 -0.22 -9.90
N ARG A 30 -1.59 0.06 -9.04
CA ARG A 30 -2.66 1.05 -9.29
C ARG A 30 -3.08 1.73 -8.00
N LYS A 31 -3.68 2.91 -8.10
CA LYS A 31 -4.30 3.59 -6.96
C LYS A 31 -5.81 3.37 -6.99
N ALA A 32 -6.36 2.79 -5.92
CA ALA A 32 -7.80 2.65 -5.73
C ALA A 32 -8.27 3.66 -4.68
N THR A 33 -9.29 4.46 -5.02
CA THR A 33 -9.79 5.51 -4.14
C THR A 33 -11.31 5.58 -4.13
N LYS A 34 -11.83 6.10 -3.02
CA LYS A 34 -13.22 6.57 -2.88
C LYS A 34 -13.17 7.89 -2.15
N ASN A 35 -13.73 8.93 -2.78
CA ASN A 35 -13.81 10.27 -2.22
C ASN A 35 -15.28 10.70 -2.20
N THR A 36 -15.81 10.84 -0.99
CA THR A 36 -17.19 11.25 -0.68
C THR A 36 -17.21 12.56 0.11
N GLY A 37 -16.04 13.15 0.41
CA GLY A 37 -15.92 14.33 1.26
C GLY A 37 -16.06 14.03 2.75
N ASN A 38 -15.85 12.78 3.17
CA ASN A 38 -15.88 12.43 4.59
C ASN A 38 -14.61 12.95 5.30
N GLN A 39 -14.70 13.24 6.59
CA GLN A 39 -13.54 13.66 7.40
C GLN A 39 -12.59 12.51 7.74
N VAL A 40 -13.05 11.26 7.62
CA VAL A 40 -12.26 10.06 7.92
C VAL A 40 -11.81 9.41 6.62
N LEU A 41 -10.51 9.13 6.54
CA LEU A 41 -9.86 8.42 5.45
C LEU A 41 -9.23 7.12 5.97
N ILE A 42 -9.57 5.99 5.35
CA ILE A 42 -8.93 4.70 5.60
C ILE A 42 -7.83 4.50 4.55
N VAL A 43 -6.60 4.22 4.98
CA VAL A 43 -5.44 4.16 4.10
C VAL A 43 -4.75 2.80 4.17
N ALA A 44 -4.52 2.20 3.00
CA ALA A 44 -3.63 1.05 2.82
C ALA A 44 -2.48 1.44 1.87
N PRO A 45 -1.32 1.88 2.40
CA PRO A 45 -0.15 2.18 1.58
C PRO A 45 0.45 0.92 0.93
N HIS A 46 0.08 -0.26 1.44
CA HIS A 46 0.57 -1.57 1.00
C HIS A 46 -0.58 -2.49 0.53
N GLY A 47 -1.45 -1.96 -0.32
CA GLY A 47 -2.61 -2.67 -0.86
C GLY A 47 -2.28 -3.79 -1.87
N GLY A 48 -3.33 -4.49 -2.27
CA GLY A 48 -3.31 -5.54 -3.27
C GLY A 48 -2.43 -6.69 -2.83
N SER A 49 -1.47 -7.05 -3.68
CA SER A 49 -0.55 -8.15 -3.41
C SER A 49 0.72 -7.74 -2.64
N ILE A 50 0.84 -6.47 -2.20
CA ILE A 50 1.96 -6.02 -1.36
C ILE A 50 1.81 -6.62 0.05
N GLU A 51 0.71 -6.29 0.73
CA GLU A 51 0.25 -6.95 1.95
C GLU A 51 -1.18 -7.46 1.73
N GLN A 52 -1.31 -8.77 1.51
CA GLN A 52 -2.57 -9.39 1.13
C GLN A 52 -3.69 -9.15 2.17
N GLY A 53 -4.89 -8.81 1.70
CA GLY A 53 -6.06 -8.58 2.55
C GLY A 53 -6.24 -7.14 3.00
N THR A 54 -5.23 -6.28 2.87
CA THR A 54 -5.31 -4.88 3.35
C THR A 54 -6.27 -4.04 2.50
N THR A 55 -6.30 -4.24 1.19
CA THR A 55 -7.24 -3.57 0.29
C THR A 55 -8.68 -3.97 0.60
N GLU A 56 -8.94 -5.26 0.78
CA GLU A 56 -10.26 -5.79 1.08
C GLU A 56 -10.76 -5.26 2.42
N LEU A 57 -9.89 -5.24 3.44
CA LEU A 57 -10.22 -4.70 4.76
C LEU A 57 -10.49 -3.18 4.71
N THR A 58 -9.65 -2.42 4.00
CA THR A 58 -9.82 -0.97 3.80
C THR A 58 -11.16 -0.66 3.14
N LYS A 59 -11.52 -1.37 2.06
CA LYS A 59 -12.81 -1.19 1.37
C LYS A 59 -13.98 -1.57 2.28
N ALA A 60 -13.90 -2.71 2.97
CA ALA A 60 -14.97 -3.16 3.88
C ALA A 60 -15.21 -2.17 5.04
N LEU A 61 -14.17 -1.60 5.63
CA LEU A 61 -14.28 -0.59 6.68
C LEU A 61 -14.85 0.72 6.13
N ALA A 62 -14.38 1.17 4.96
CA ALA A 62 -14.86 2.37 4.32
C ALA A 62 -16.34 2.26 3.93
N ASP A 63 -16.78 1.11 3.45
CA ASP A 63 -18.19 0.87 3.12
C ASP A 63 -19.06 0.77 4.37
N LYS A 64 -18.58 0.12 5.44
CA LYS A 64 -19.31 0.03 6.71
C LYS A 64 -19.48 1.37 7.40
N GLY A 65 -18.46 2.24 7.34
CA GLY A 65 -18.45 3.54 8.02
C GLY A 65 -18.84 4.72 7.14
N ASN A 66 -19.09 4.49 5.85
CA ASN A 66 -19.22 5.53 4.83
C ASN A 66 -18.04 6.52 4.84
N TYR A 67 -16.82 5.99 4.90
CA TYR A 67 -15.57 6.76 4.91
C TYR A 67 -14.93 6.81 3.52
N ASP A 68 -14.02 7.76 3.35
CA ASP A 68 -13.15 7.81 2.19
C ASP A 68 -12.07 6.73 2.33
N TYR A 69 -11.53 6.26 1.20
CA TYR A 69 -10.39 5.36 1.24
C TYR A 69 -9.36 5.63 0.15
N TYR A 70 -8.13 5.22 0.46
CA TYR A 70 -7.01 5.15 -0.47
C TYR A 70 -6.29 3.81 -0.31
N SER A 71 -5.99 3.14 -1.41
CA SER A 71 -5.17 1.94 -1.44
C SER A 71 -4.19 1.99 -2.60
N PHE A 72 -2.90 1.84 -2.31
CA PHE A 72 -1.87 1.63 -3.32
C PHE A 72 -1.72 0.13 -3.54
N GLU A 73 -2.22 -0.38 -4.66
CA GLU A 73 -2.37 -1.81 -4.88
C GLU A 73 -1.23 -2.34 -5.78
N GLY A 74 -0.41 -3.28 -5.27
CA GLY A 74 0.48 -4.05 -6.13
C GLY A 74 -0.31 -5.09 -6.94
N ILE A 75 -0.15 -5.07 -8.26
CA ILE A 75 -0.94 -5.89 -9.21
C ILE A 75 -0.08 -6.83 -10.06
N ARG A 76 1.21 -6.96 -9.73
CA ARG A 76 2.10 -7.90 -10.44
C ARG A 76 1.66 -9.35 -10.20
N PRO A 77 1.93 -10.28 -11.14
CA PRO A 77 1.70 -11.71 -10.89
C PRO A 77 2.61 -12.29 -9.80
N LYS A 78 3.75 -11.66 -9.50
CA LYS A 78 4.71 -12.08 -8.46
C LYS A 78 5.55 -10.90 -7.98
N ASN A 79 6.28 -11.09 -6.88
CA ASN A 79 7.25 -10.13 -6.33
C ASN A 79 6.68 -8.76 -5.95
N ASN A 80 5.41 -8.69 -5.55
CA ASN A 80 4.81 -7.43 -5.10
C ASN A 80 5.41 -6.89 -3.80
N SER A 81 6.07 -7.73 -2.99
CA SER A 81 6.83 -7.25 -1.82
C SER A 81 7.96 -6.27 -2.19
N GLU A 82 8.39 -6.24 -3.45
CA GLU A 82 9.36 -5.25 -3.93
C GLU A 82 8.76 -3.85 -4.11
N LEU A 83 7.43 -3.73 -4.15
CA LEU A 83 6.70 -2.46 -4.21
C LEU A 83 6.41 -1.89 -2.80
N HIS A 84 6.88 -2.55 -1.74
CA HIS A 84 6.76 -2.03 -0.39
C HIS A 84 7.69 -0.82 -0.20
N VAL A 85 7.12 0.26 0.31
CA VAL A 85 7.82 1.46 0.80
C VAL A 85 7.24 1.77 2.17
N THR A 86 8.08 1.75 3.21
CA THR A 86 7.68 2.05 4.59
C THR A 86 6.90 3.36 4.69
N SER A 87 5.90 3.44 5.56
CA SER A 87 5.04 4.62 5.70
C SER A 87 5.81 5.91 6.02
N THR A 88 6.99 5.81 6.64
CA THR A 88 7.85 6.97 6.92
C THR A 88 8.51 7.57 5.66
N HIS A 89 8.47 6.85 4.53
CA HIS A 89 8.99 7.26 3.23
C HIS A 89 7.89 7.32 2.15
N TYR A 90 6.62 7.27 2.56
CA TYR A 90 5.48 7.45 1.66
C TYR A 90 5.26 8.96 1.45
N ASP A 91 5.73 9.48 0.32
CA ASP A 91 5.73 10.89 -0.10
C ASP A 91 4.74 11.20 -1.25
#